data_AF-A0A7S4CBB8-F1
#
_entry.id   AF-A0A7S4CBB8-F1
#
_cell.length_a   1.000
_cell.length_b   1.000
_cell.length_c   1.000
_cell.angle_alpha   90.00
_cell.angle_beta   90.00
_cell.angle_gamma   90.00
#
_symmetry.space_group_name_H-M   'P 1'
#
loop_
_entity.id
_entity.type
_entity.pdbx_description
1 polymer ?
#
loop_
_entity_poly.entity_id
_entity_poly.type
_entity_poly.pdbx_seq_one_letter_code
_entity_poly.pdbx_strand_id
1 'polypeptide(L)'
;GIRHAVSGADYGSVRVGAFMGYRAIAAAAGFRESRTEGQRVQIEDPVWQGYLANIAPSEFEQLYAGSLPSPLQGAHFLTLYGGTTDAVTSVDPEKMYAVLEPTRHPIYESFRVQTFAELLKVNQETCSLATRRMLGELMYQSHASYSACGLGST
;
A
#
# COMPACT_ATOMS: atom_id res chain seq x y z
N GLY A 1 12.16 -19.31 -26.09
CA GLY A 1 10.86 -18.64 -26.24
C GLY A 1 10.71 -17.67 -25.10
N ILE A 2 10.74 -16.37 -25.40
CA ILE A 2 10.63 -15.31 -24.41
C ILE A 2 9.24 -15.41 -23.78
N ARG A 3 9.19 -15.74 -22.49
CA ARG A 3 7.96 -15.73 -21.70
C ARG A 3 7.59 -14.28 -21.42
N HIS A 4 6.86 -13.65 -22.34
CA HIS A 4 6.00 -12.53 -21.96
C HIS A 4 4.81 -13.14 -21.22
N ALA A 5 5.00 -13.36 -19.91
CA ALA A 5 3.91 -13.67 -19.00
C ALA A 5 3.04 -12.41 -18.90
N VAL A 6 1.87 -12.46 -19.52
CA VAL A 6 0.72 -11.68 -19.10
C VAL A 6 0.30 -12.28 -17.75
N SER A 7 0.94 -11.86 -16.66
CA SER A 7 0.53 -12.30 -15.32
C SER A 7 0.48 -11.07 -14.43
N GLY A 8 -0.72 -10.78 -13.92
CA GLY A 8 -0.87 -9.92 -12.75
C GLY A 8 0.14 -10.31 -11.65
N ALA A 9 0.53 -9.34 -10.84
CA ALA A 9 1.39 -9.61 -9.71
C ALA A 9 0.72 -10.64 -8.80
N ASP A 10 1.47 -11.66 -8.36
CA ASP A 10 0.95 -12.55 -7.33
C ASP A 10 0.68 -11.75 -6.05
N TYR A 11 -0.38 -12.12 -5.32
CA TYR A 11 -0.78 -11.43 -4.09
C TYR A 11 0.35 -11.32 -3.06
N GLY A 12 1.25 -12.31 -3.02
CA GLY A 12 2.43 -12.28 -2.15
C GLY A 12 3.36 -11.11 -2.47
N SER A 13 3.59 -10.83 -3.74
CA SER A 13 4.44 -9.73 -4.20
C SER A 13 3.85 -8.37 -3.90
N VAL A 14 2.53 -8.22 -4.06
CA VAL A 14 1.82 -6.98 -3.68
C VAL A 14 1.93 -6.76 -2.18
N ARG A 15 1.70 -7.80 -1.37
CA ARG A 15 1.87 -7.72 0.08
C ARG A 15 3.28 -7.33 0.48
N VAL A 16 4.30 -7.98 -0.08
CA VAL A 16 5.71 -7.63 0.17
C VAL A 16 5.97 -6.17 -0.20
N GLY A 17 5.52 -5.72 -1.37
CA GLY A 17 5.64 -4.33 -1.80
C GLY A 17 5.03 -3.32 -0.83
N ALA A 18 3.85 -3.61 -0.29
CA ALA A 18 3.19 -2.76 0.70
C ALA A 18 4.00 -2.68 2.01
N PHE A 19 4.49 -3.81 2.51
CA PHE A 19 5.31 -3.84 3.72
C PHE A 19 6.69 -3.21 3.52
N MET A 20 7.28 -3.32 2.32
CA MET A 20 8.50 -2.60 1.96
C MET A 20 8.28 -1.08 1.99
N GLY A 21 7.15 -0.61 1.46
CA GLY A 21 6.83 0.81 1.47
C GLY A 21 6.52 1.35 2.87
N TYR A 22 5.79 0.59 3.69
CA TYR A 22 5.59 0.93 5.11
C TYR A 22 6.94 1.08 5.82
N ARG A 23 7.85 0.13 5.61
CA ARG A 23 9.19 0.18 6.20
C ARG A 23 9.98 1.42 5.77
N ALA A 24 9.93 1.78 4.49
CA ALA A 24 10.60 2.96 3.96
C ALA A 24 10.00 4.26 4.50
N ILE A 25 8.67 4.35 4.61
CA ILE A 25 7.99 5.50 5.22
C ILE A 25 8.36 5.64 6.70
N ALA A 26 8.33 4.54 7.47
CA ALA A 26 8.70 4.56 8.88
C ALA A 26 10.15 5.02 9.10
N ALA A 27 11.07 4.59 8.23
CA ALA A 27 12.45 5.07 8.24
C ALA A 27 12.53 6.58 7.95
N ALA A 28 11.82 7.06 6.93
CA ALA A 28 11.78 8.48 6.56
C ALA A 28 11.18 9.35 7.67
N ALA A 29 10.21 8.83 8.42
CA ALA A 29 9.61 9.47 9.58
C ALA A 29 10.49 9.42 10.84
N GLY A 30 11.63 8.72 10.79
CA GLY A 30 12.57 8.62 11.91
C GLY A 30 12.09 7.71 13.04
N PHE A 31 11.18 6.77 12.76
CA PHE A 31 10.74 5.80 13.76
C PHE A 31 11.85 4.83 14.12
N ARG A 32 11.90 4.45 15.40
CA ARG A 32 12.90 3.52 15.88
C ARG A 32 12.55 2.12 15.44
N GLU A 33 13.59 1.40 15.03
CA GLU A 33 13.50 0.01 14.60
C GLU A 33 14.41 -0.87 15.46
N SER A 34 13.96 -2.09 15.70
CA SER A 34 14.79 -3.15 16.26
C SER A 34 14.76 -4.34 15.32
N ARG A 35 15.92 -4.91 15.05
CA ARG A 35 16.02 -6.12 14.23
C ARG A 35 15.68 -7.33 15.09
N THR A 36 14.82 -8.18 14.56
CA THR A 36 14.57 -9.52 15.10
C THR A 36 15.36 -10.54 14.28
N GLU A 37 15.27 -11.82 14.62
CA GLU A 37 15.90 -12.87 13.82
C GLU A 37 15.38 -12.88 12.36
N GLY A 38 16.32 -12.97 11.41
CA GLY A 38 16.04 -13.03 9.97
C GLY A 38 15.69 -11.67 9.36
N GLN A 39 14.72 -11.65 8.45
CA GLN A 39 14.27 -10.45 7.73
C GLN A 39 13.08 -9.75 8.41
N ARG A 40 12.94 -9.93 9.73
CA ARG A 40 11.87 -9.32 10.52
C ARG A 40 12.41 -8.13 11.31
N VAL A 41 11.66 -7.04 11.26
CA VAL A 41 11.93 -5.84 12.06
C VAL A 41 10.71 -5.49 12.89
N GLN A 42 10.94 -4.96 14.08
CA GLN A 42 9.91 -4.28 14.86
C GLN A 42 10.11 -2.78 14.71
N ILE A 43 9.01 -2.04 14.65
CA ILE A 43 9.04 -0.58 14.50
C ILE A 43 8.20 0.00 15.63
N GLU A 44 8.79 0.90 16.40
CA GLU A 44 8.10 1.73 17.38
C GLU A 44 7.36 2.85 16.64
N ASP A 45 6.15 2.52 16.17
CA ASP A 45 5.27 3.44 15.44
C ASP A 45 4.08 3.86 16.33
N PRO A 46 4.15 5.03 16.99
CA PRO A 46 3.05 5.53 17.81
C PRO A 46 1.93 6.19 16.99
N VAL A 47 2.14 6.43 15.68
CA VAL A 47 1.24 7.23 14.85
C VAL A 47 0.34 6.35 14.00
N TRP A 48 0.94 5.49 13.16
CA TRP A 48 0.21 4.63 12.23
C TRP A 48 0.06 3.19 12.73
N GLN A 49 0.72 2.86 13.84
CA GLN A 49 0.65 1.56 14.53
C GLN A 49 0.95 0.36 13.63
N GLY A 50 1.80 0.51 12.61
CA GLY A 50 2.09 -0.59 11.67
C GLY A 50 1.17 -0.65 10.44
N TYR A 51 0.21 0.25 10.31
CA TYR A 51 -0.81 0.18 9.26
C TYR A 51 -0.74 1.38 8.31
N LEU A 52 -0.41 1.12 7.05
CA LEU A 52 -0.48 2.12 5.97
C LEU A 52 -1.85 2.81 5.90
N ALA A 53 -2.93 2.08 6.19
CA ALA A 53 -4.30 2.61 6.18
C ALA A 53 -4.54 3.77 7.18
N ASN A 54 -3.64 3.96 8.14
CA ASN A 54 -3.69 5.06 9.12
C ASN A 54 -2.92 6.32 8.66
N ILE A 55 -2.22 6.27 7.53
CA ILE A 55 -1.57 7.44 6.93
C ILE A 55 -2.62 8.22 6.13
N ALA A 56 -2.66 9.54 6.29
CA ALA A 56 -3.55 10.36 5.47
C ALA A 56 -3.05 10.44 4.02
N PRO A 57 -3.92 10.37 2.98
CA PRO A 57 -3.47 10.47 1.59
C PRO A 57 -2.66 11.73 1.27
N SER A 58 -3.06 12.87 1.83
CA SER A 58 -2.35 14.14 1.63
C SER A 58 -0.96 14.14 2.26
N GLU A 59 -0.81 13.54 3.44
CA GLU A 59 0.47 13.37 4.12
C GLU A 59 1.40 12.49 3.28
N PHE A 60 0.86 11.35 2.81
CA PHE A 60 1.59 10.43 1.96
C PHE A 60 2.13 11.08 0.68
N GLU A 61 1.28 11.79 -0.07
CA GLU A 61 1.71 12.42 -1.34
C GLU A 61 2.72 13.54 -1.12
N GLN A 62 2.56 14.35 -0.07
CA GLN A 62 3.43 15.49 0.18
C GLN A 62 4.81 15.07 0.69
N LEU A 63 4.88 14.02 1.51
CA LEU A 63 6.10 13.70 2.26
C LEU A 63 6.84 12.47 1.73
N TYR A 64 6.11 11.47 1.21
CA TYR A 64 6.69 10.13 1.02
C TYR A 64 6.56 9.58 -0.41
N ALA A 65 5.48 9.88 -1.13
CA ALA A 65 5.22 9.28 -2.45
C ALA A 65 6.37 9.53 -3.45
N GLY A 66 6.93 10.74 -3.45
CA GLY A 66 8.03 11.11 -4.36
C GLY A 66 9.38 10.50 -4.03
N SER A 67 9.58 10.00 -2.81
CA SER A 67 10.85 9.42 -2.35
C SER A 67 10.85 7.90 -2.29
N LEU A 68 9.69 7.25 -2.44
CA LEU A 68 9.57 5.79 -2.45
C LEU A 68 10.16 5.19 -3.74
N PRO A 69 11.28 4.46 -3.66
CA PRO A 69 11.86 3.83 -4.84
C PRO A 69 10.96 2.68 -5.34
N SER A 70 10.55 2.75 -6.60
CA SER A 70 9.75 1.70 -7.26
C SER A 70 10.02 1.70 -8.77
N PRO A 71 10.39 0.55 -9.37
CA PRO A 71 10.56 -0.77 -8.73
C PRO A 71 11.84 -0.84 -7.87
N LEU A 72 11.88 -1.74 -6.88
CA LEU A 72 13.00 -1.93 -5.96
C LEU A 72 13.42 -3.40 -5.90
N GLN A 73 14.73 -3.65 -6.03
CA GLN A 73 15.31 -4.99 -5.88
C GLN A 73 15.28 -5.43 -4.41
N GLY A 74 14.86 -6.67 -4.14
CA GLY A 74 14.79 -7.22 -2.79
C GLY A 74 16.12 -7.16 -2.04
N ALA A 75 17.23 -7.50 -2.69
CA ALA A 75 18.56 -7.39 -2.08
C ALA A 75 18.89 -5.95 -1.65
N HIS A 76 18.60 -4.97 -2.52
CA HIS A 76 18.83 -3.56 -2.21
C HIS A 76 17.97 -3.09 -1.03
N PHE A 77 16.70 -3.50 -0.99
CA PHE A 77 15.82 -3.24 0.15
C PHE A 77 16.38 -3.81 1.45
N LEU A 78 16.83 -5.06 1.44
CA LEU A 78 17.38 -5.72 2.63
C LEU A 78 18.67 -5.05 3.12
N THR A 79 19.52 -4.58 2.20
CA THR A 79 20.70 -3.79 2.57
C THR A 79 20.33 -2.48 3.26
N LEU A 80 19.34 -1.76 2.73
CA LEU A 80 18.92 -0.46 3.28
C LEU A 80 18.12 -0.59 4.59
N TYR A 81 17.19 -1.54 4.64
CA TYR A 81 16.15 -1.58 5.67
C TYR A 81 16.18 -2.80 6.58
N GLY A 82 16.96 -3.84 6.21
CA GLY A 82 17.13 -5.08 6.97
C GLY A 82 15.97 -6.09 6.87
N GLY A 83 14.75 -5.64 6.58
CA GLY A 83 13.57 -6.51 6.59
C GLY A 83 12.25 -5.74 6.65
N THR A 84 11.16 -6.47 6.88
CA THR A 84 9.82 -5.89 7.04
C THR A 84 9.19 -6.31 8.36
N THR A 85 8.07 -5.67 8.72
CA THR A 85 7.24 -6.08 9.88
C THR A 85 6.33 -7.27 9.57
N ASP A 86 6.29 -7.75 8.32
CA ASP A 86 5.40 -8.85 7.95
C ASP A 86 5.88 -10.18 8.55
N ALA A 87 4.95 -10.90 9.18
CA ALA A 87 5.20 -12.24 9.70
C ALA A 87 4.90 -13.35 8.69
N VAL A 88 4.22 -13.03 7.59
CA VAL A 88 3.70 -14.01 6.63
C VAL A 88 4.62 -14.16 5.42
N THR A 89 5.16 -13.05 4.90
CA THR A 89 6.02 -13.04 3.72
C THR A 89 7.45 -12.64 4.05
N SER A 90 8.36 -13.07 3.18
CA SER A 90 9.79 -12.73 3.24
C SER A 90 10.20 -12.07 1.92
N VAL A 91 11.20 -11.21 1.98
CA VAL A 91 11.73 -10.52 0.79
C VAL A 91 12.71 -11.45 0.09
N ASP A 92 12.41 -11.81 -1.15
CA ASP A 92 13.33 -12.55 -2.01
C ASP A 92 14.41 -11.57 -2.54
N PRO A 93 15.70 -11.78 -2.22
CA PRO A 93 16.78 -10.90 -2.68
C PRO A 93 16.86 -10.76 -4.20
N GLU A 94 16.48 -11.80 -4.95
CA GLU A 94 16.60 -11.89 -6.41
C GLU A 94 15.39 -11.29 -7.15
N LYS A 95 14.31 -10.96 -6.44
CA LYS A 95 13.07 -10.43 -7.04
C LYS A 95 13.04 -8.89 -7.06
N MET A 96 12.47 -8.35 -8.14
CA MET A 96 12.07 -6.95 -8.25
C MET A 96 10.63 -6.78 -7.75
N TYR A 97 10.40 -5.81 -6.87
CA TYR A 97 9.09 -5.50 -6.32
C TYR A 97 8.59 -4.14 -6.78
N ALA A 98 7.31 -4.07 -7.12
CA ALA A 98 6.58 -2.81 -7.10
C ALA A 98 6.38 -2.41 -5.63
N VAL A 99 6.69 -1.17 -5.28
CA VAL A 99 6.57 -0.67 -3.90
C VAL A 99 5.50 0.43 -3.84
N LEU A 100 5.51 1.34 -4.81
CA LEU A 100 4.67 2.53 -4.77
C LEU A 100 3.17 2.19 -4.81
N GLU A 101 2.71 1.46 -5.83
CA GLU A 101 1.29 1.13 -5.97
C GLU A 101 0.75 0.25 -4.83
N PRO A 102 1.45 -0.81 -4.38
CA PRO A 102 1.03 -1.56 -3.20
C PRO A 102 1.00 -0.75 -1.90
N THR A 103 1.83 0.29 -1.78
CA THR A 103 1.83 1.21 -0.63
C THR A 103 0.65 2.17 -0.69
N ARG A 104 0.38 2.72 -1.88
CA ARG A 104 -0.75 3.62 -2.12
C ARG A 104 -2.08 2.95 -1.83
N HIS A 105 -2.26 1.71 -2.30
CA HIS A 105 -3.55 1.04 -2.24
C HIS A 105 -4.24 1.08 -0.87
N PRO A 106 -3.65 0.60 0.24
CA PRO A 106 -4.29 0.65 1.56
C PRO A 106 -4.52 2.07 2.10
N ILE A 107 -3.62 3.03 1.80
CA ILE A 107 -3.75 4.43 2.22
C ILE A 107 -5.02 5.04 1.61
N TYR A 108 -5.11 4.95 0.28
CA TYR A 108 -6.21 5.54 -0.47
C TYR A 108 -7.51 4.77 -0.30
N GLU A 109 -7.45 3.45 -0.17
CA GLU A 109 -8.66 2.63 0.05
C GLU A 109 -9.29 2.93 1.40
N SER A 110 -8.49 3.12 2.46
CA SER A 110 -8.98 3.54 3.77
C SER A 110 -9.79 4.84 3.67
N PHE A 111 -9.24 5.86 2.99
CA PHE A 111 -9.92 7.13 2.76
C PHE A 111 -11.20 6.98 1.94
N ARG A 112 -11.17 6.19 0.85
CA ARG A 112 -12.35 5.93 0.02
C ARG A 112 -13.46 5.24 0.81
N VAL A 113 -13.14 4.22 1.60
CA VAL A 113 -14.11 3.48 2.41
C VAL A 113 -14.75 4.38 3.46
N GLN A 114 -13.96 5.20 4.15
CA GLN A 114 -14.48 6.17 5.12
C GLN A 114 -15.39 7.21 4.43
N THR A 115 -14.96 7.76 3.31
CA THR A 115 -15.76 8.72 2.52
C THR A 115 -17.07 8.10 2.04
N PHE A 116 -17.02 6.86 1.55
CA PHE A 116 -18.18 6.12 1.11
C PHE A 116 -19.17 5.91 2.27
N ALA A 117 -18.68 5.51 3.45
CA ALA A 117 -19.50 5.33 4.63
C ALA A 117 -20.17 6.63 5.10
N GLU A 118 -19.47 7.77 5.06
CA GLU A 118 -20.08 9.07 5.38
C GLU A 118 -21.17 9.47 4.38
N LEU A 119 -20.94 9.23 3.08
CA LEU A 119 -21.94 9.51 2.05
C LEU A 119 -23.19 8.64 2.19
N LEU A 120 -23.07 7.40 2.68
CA LEU A 120 -24.21 6.51 2.95
C LEU A 120 -25.10 6.97 4.11
N LYS A 121 -24.60 7.80 5.04
CA LYS A 121 -25.40 8.29 6.17
C LYS A 121 -26.46 9.31 5.74
N VAL A 122 -26.38 9.84 4.52
CA VAL A 122 -27.40 10.73 3.97
C VAL A 122 -28.71 9.95 3.82
N ASN A 123 -29.82 10.51 4.31
CA ASN A 123 -31.14 9.88 4.19
C ASN A 123 -31.42 9.51 2.72
N GLN A 124 -31.84 8.25 2.49
CA GLN A 124 -32.09 7.71 1.15
C GLN A 124 -33.14 8.51 0.37
N GLU A 125 -34.12 9.10 1.07
CA GLU A 125 -35.17 9.93 0.48
C GLU A 125 -34.66 11.29 -0.02
N THR A 126 -33.57 11.79 0.57
CA THR A 126 -32.94 13.08 0.19
C THR A 126 -31.61 12.88 -0.54
N CYS A 127 -31.21 11.63 -0.78
CA CYS A 127 -29.98 11.29 -1.46
C CYS A 127 -30.03 11.77 -2.91
N SER A 128 -29.22 12.79 -3.21
CA SER A 128 -29.17 13.40 -4.52
C SER A 128 -28.56 12.45 -5.57
N LEU A 129 -28.85 12.68 -6.85
CA LEU A 129 -28.16 11.99 -7.95
C LEU A 129 -26.64 12.21 -7.88
N ALA A 130 -26.19 13.38 -7.43
CA ALA A 130 -24.77 13.68 -7.26
C ALA A 130 -24.12 12.76 -6.22
N THR A 131 -24.79 12.53 -5.08
CA THR A 131 -24.33 11.60 -4.03
C THR A 131 -24.18 10.18 -4.57
N ARG A 132 -25.17 9.67 -5.31
CA ARG A 132 -25.09 8.34 -5.95
C ARG A 132 -23.94 8.24 -6.95
N ARG A 133 -23.69 9.30 -7.74
CA ARG A 133 -22.55 9.35 -8.67
C ARG A 133 -21.21 9.33 -7.94
N MET A 134 -21.07 10.07 -6.83
CA MET A 134 -19.85 10.05 -6.02
C MET A 134 -19.59 8.66 -5.41
N LEU A 135 -20.63 7.98 -4.91
CA LEU A 135 -20.49 6.59 -4.45
C LEU A 135 -20.00 5.66 -5.57
N GLY A 136 -20.60 5.75 -6.76
CA GLY A 136 -20.15 4.96 -7.93
C GLY A 136 -18.71 5.25 -8.35
N GLU A 137 -18.30 6.52 -8.30
CA GLU A 137 -16.92 6.94 -8.60
C GLU A 137 -15.92 6.33 -7.61
N LEU A 138 -16.23 6.34 -6.30
CA LEU A 138 -15.39 5.72 -5.28
C LEU A 138 -15.23 4.20 -5.52
N MET A 139 -16.29 3.51 -5.95
CA MET A 139 -16.21 2.09 -6.31
C MET A 139 -15.31 1.85 -7.53
N TYR A 140 -15.44 2.69 -8.57
CA TYR A 140 -14.61 2.60 -9.76
C TYR A 140 -13.12 2.83 -9.42
N GLN A 141 -12.82 3.82 -8.58
CA GLN A 141 -11.47 4.10 -8.11
C GLN A 141 -10.88 2.95 -7.27
N SER A 142 -11.68 2.30 -6.43
CA SER A 142 -11.24 1.11 -5.68
C SER A 142 -10.84 -0.03 -6.64
N HIS A 143 -11.67 -0.31 -7.65
CA HIS A 143 -11.37 -1.32 -8.66
C HIS A 143 -10.12 -0.98 -9.49
N ALA A 144 -9.98 0.29 -9.91
CA ALA A 144 -8.81 0.76 -10.63
C ALA A 144 -7.53 0.61 -9.79
N SER A 145 -7.59 0.93 -8.49
CA SER A 145 -6.47 0.79 -7.56
C SER A 145 -6.08 -0.68 -7.35
N TYR A 146 -7.05 -1.59 -7.22
CA TYR A 146 -6.80 -3.03 -7.11
C TYR A 146 -6.10 -3.57 -8.37
N SER A 147 -6.54 -3.11 -9.54
CA SER A 147 -5.96 -3.47 -10.84
C SER A 147 -4.54 -2.89 -11.01
N ALA A 148 -4.30 -1.67 -10.54
CA ALA A 148 -2.97 -1.03 -10.57
C ALA A 148 -1.93 -1.78 -9.71
N CYS A 149 -2.35 -2.43 -8.63
CA CYS A 149 -1.51 -3.37 -7.87
C CYS A 149 -1.19 -4.67 -8.65
N GLY A 150 -1.79 -4.87 -9.82
CA GLY A 150 -1.65 -6.11 -10.60
C GLY A 150 -2.53 -7.25 -10.11
N LEU A 151 -3.53 -6.99 -9.27
CA LEU A 151 -4.44 -8.01 -8.74
C LEU A 151 -5.74 -8.16 -9.56
N GLY A 152 -5.98 -7.26 -10.52
CA GLY A 152 -7.17 -7.29 -11.37
C GLY A 152 -7.17 -8.50 -12.31
N SER A 153 -8.34 -9.09 -12.52
CA SER A 153 -8.60 -10.01 -13.63
C SER A 153 -8.85 -9.21 -14.91
N THR A 154 -8.00 -9.37 -15.93
CA THR A 154 -8.24 -8.86 -17.29
C THR A 154 -9.26 -9.69 -18.05
#